data_AF-A0A8J6J5T7-F1
#
_entry.id   AF-A0A8J6J5T7-F1
#
_cell.length_a   1.000
_cell.length_b   1.000
_cell.length_c   1.000
_cell.angle_alpha   90.00
_cell.angle_beta   90.00
_cell.angle_gamma   90.00
#
_symmetry.space_group_name_H-M   'P 1'
#
loop_
_entity.id
_entity.type
_entity.pdbx_description
1 polymer ?
#
loop_
_entity_poly.entity_id
_entity_poly.type
_entity_poly.pdbx_seq_one_letter_code
_entity_poly.pdbx_strand_id
1 'polypeptide(L)' 'MTTIERKPEGQRLERLISDCFSGGEICRRELRLQEGEAQALEQAYPASRVRPMGGSWYEITFQGAFQHGN' A
#
# COMPACT_ATOMS: atom_id res chain seq x y z
N MET A 1 4.83 12.67 5.40
CA MET A 1 4.38 11.67 4.41
C MET A 1 5.64 10.97 3.94
N THR A 2 5.74 9.65 4.16
CA THR A 2 6.97 8.90 3.86
C THR A 2 6.78 8.15 2.56
N THR A 3 7.54 8.55 1.54
CA THR A 3 7.55 7.94 0.22
C THR A 3 8.43 6.68 0.23
N ILE A 4 7.96 5.58 -0.34
CA ILE A 4 8.68 4.30 -0.30
C ILE A 4 8.95 3.80 -1.71
N GLU A 5 10.24 3.64 -1.99
CA GLU A 5 10.73 3.09 -3.24
C GLU A 5 10.88 1.58 -3.12
N ARG A 6 10.22 0.86 -4.02
CA ARG A 6 10.34 -0.59 -4.11
C ARG A 6 11.64 -0.96 -4.81
N LYS A 7 12.42 -1.85 -4.18
CA LYS A 7 13.61 -2.45 -4.82
C LYS A 7 13.18 -3.59 -5.75
N PRO A 8 13.73 -3.68 -6.98
CA PRO A 8 13.30 -4.65 -7.99
C PRO A 8 13.70 -6.11 -7.70
N GLU A 9 14.65 -6.36 -6.81
CA GLU A 9 15.16 -7.71 -6.53
C GLU A 9 14.37 -8.38 -5.40
N GLY A 10 13.28 -9.07 -5.75
CA GLY A 10 12.71 -10.16 -4.94
C GLY A 10 11.74 -9.81 -3.82
N GLN A 11 11.42 -8.53 -3.57
CA GLN A 11 10.42 -8.21 -2.55
C GLN A 11 8.99 -8.49 -3.05
N ARG A 12 8.40 -9.58 -2.54
CA ARG A 12 7.00 -9.95 -2.76
C ARG A 12 6.09 -8.81 -2.29
N LEU A 13 5.12 -8.41 -3.12
CA LEU A 13 4.21 -7.29 -2.85
C LEU A 13 3.61 -7.36 -1.44
N GLU A 14 3.16 -8.54 -1.01
CA GLU A 14 2.60 -8.78 0.33
C GLU A 14 3.54 -8.40 1.47
N ARG A 15 4.84 -8.67 1.31
CA ARG A 15 5.84 -8.33 2.32
C ARG A 15 6.14 -6.84 2.35
N LEU A 16 6.22 -6.19 1.18
CA LEU A 16 6.29 -4.74 1.10
C LEU A 16 5.10 -4.09 1.82
N ILE A 17 3.88 -4.57 1.59
CA ILE A 17 2.68 -4.06 2.25
C ILE A 17 2.72 -4.32 3.75
N SER A 18 3.09 -5.53 4.18
CA SER A 18 3.22 -5.85 5.61
C SER A 18 4.24 -4.94 6.30
N ASP A 19 5.41 -4.72 5.69
CA ASP A 19 6.43 -3.83 6.24
C ASP A 19 5.95 -2.37 6.24
N CYS A 20 5.24 -1.96 5.17
CA CYS A 20 4.77 -0.60 5.00
C CYS A 20 3.62 -0.22 5.94
N PHE A 21 2.76 -1.16 6.28
CA PHE A 21 1.59 -0.92 7.10
C PHE A 21 1.71 -1.62 8.47
N SER A 22 2.91 -2.11 8.80
CA SER A 22 3.24 -2.65 10.12
C SER A 22 2.99 -1.59 11.20
N GLY A 23 2.43 -2.04 12.33
CA GLY A 23 2.09 -1.17 13.45
C GLY A 23 0.64 -0.65 13.46
N GLY A 24 -0.13 -0.80 12.37
CA GLY A 24 -1.57 -0.50 12.36
C GLY A 24 -1.97 0.98 12.48
N GLU A 25 -1.08 1.84 12.95
CA GLU A 25 -1.31 3.29 13.10
C GLU A 25 -1.34 4.03 11.75
N ILE A 26 -0.78 3.42 10.70
CA ILE A 26 -0.65 4.05 9.38
C ILE A 26 -1.71 3.48 8.44
N CYS A 27 -2.68 4.29 8.09
CA CYS A 27 -3.72 3.91 7.13
C CYS A 27 -3.41 4.34 5.69
N ARG A 28 -2.34 5.12 5.44
CA ARG A 28 -2.07 5.72 4.12
C ARG A 28 -0.58 5.80 3.81
N ARG A 29 -0.15 5.30 2.64
CA ARG A 29 1.22 5.45 2.11
C ARG A 29 1.26 5.58 0.60
N GLU A 30 2.27 6.27 0.12
CA GLU A 30 2.63 6.34 -1.31
C GLU A 30 3.68 5.28 -1.61
N LEU A 31 3.33 4.34 -2.48
CA LEU A 31 4.23 3.30 -2.95
C LEU A 31 4.42 3.41 -4.45
N ARG A 32 5.65 3.14 -4.90
CA ARG A 32 5.92 2.94 -6.32
C ARG A 32 5.58 1.51 -6.70
N LEU A 33 4.53 1.33 -7.51
CA LEU A 33 4.04 0.02 -7.94
C LEU A 33 4.05 -0.08 -9.47
N GLN A 34 4.11 -1.32 -9.97
CA GLN A 34 3.79 -1.60 -11.36
C GLN A 34 2.26 -1.68 -11.55
N GLU A 35 1.75 -1.46 -12.77
CA GLU A 35 0.30 -1.45 -13.04
C GLU A 35 -0.39 -2.76 -12.59
N GLY A 36 0.22 -3.92 -12.87
CA GLY A 36 -0.32 -5.21 -12.45
C GLY A 36 -0.33 -5.41 -10.93
N GLU A 37 0.52 -4.69 -10.19
CA GLU A 37 0.63 -4.79 -8.74
C GLU A 37 -0.38 -3.93 -8.02
N ALA A 38 -0.69 -2.76 -8.56
CA ALA A 38 -1.80 -1.94 -8.06
C ALA A 38 -3.12 -2.73 -8.12
N GLN A 39 -3.37 -3.41 -9.26
CA GLN A 39 -4.54 -4.27 -9.40
C GLN A 39 -4.50 -5.49 -8.48
N ALA A 40 -3.35 -6.16 -8.37
CA ALA A 40 -3.19 -7.29 -7.45
C ALA A 40 -3.40 -6.87 -5.99
N LEU A 41 -3.00 -5.65 -5.61
CA LEU A 41 -3.19 -5.11 -4.27
C LEU A 41 -4.67 -4.88 -3.96
N GLU A 42 -5.43 -4.26 -4.87
CA GLU A 42 -6.88 -4.09 -4.67
C GLU A 42 -7.62 -5.43 -4.59
N GLN A 43 -7.18 -6.44 -5.33
CA GLN A 43 -7.74 -7.79 -5.26
C GLN A 43 -7.39 -8.50 -3.94
N ALA A 44 -6.14 -8.40 -3.48
CA ALA A 44 -5.67 -9.05 -2.25
C ALA A 44 -6.20 -8.35 -1.00
N TYR A 45 -6.44 -7.04 -1.08
CA TYR A 45 -6.89 -6.21 0.04
C TYR A 45 -8.11 -5.37 -0.35
N PRO A 46 -9.33 -5.92 -0.27
CA PRO A 46 -10.56 -5.23 -0.67
C PRO A 46 -10.86 -3.96 0.14
N ALA A 47 -10.32 -3.88 1.37
CA ALA A 47 -10.41 -2.71 2.24
C ALA A 47 -9.37 -1.62 1.90
N SER A 48 -8.48 -1.88 0.94
CA SER A 48 -7.52 -0.90 0.46
C SER A 48 -8.09 -0.10 -0.71
N ARG A 49 -7.74 1.18 -0.79
CA ARG A 49 -8.04 2.07 -1.90
C ARG A 49 -6.72 2.45 -2.55
N VAL A 50 -6.57 2.17 -3.83
CA VAL A 50 -5.36 2.50 -4.60
C VAL A 50 -5.67 3.64 -5.55
N ARG A 51 -4.96 4.78 -5.42
CA ARG A 51 -5.11 5.94 -6.30
C ARG A 51 -3.83 6.20 -7.07
N PRO A 52 -3.85 6.19 -8.41
CA PRO A 52 -2.67 6.54 -9.20
C PRO A 52 -2.35 8.04 -9.02
N MET A 53 -1.06 8.35 -8.84
CA MET A 53 -0.53 9.71 -8.73
C MET A 53 0.34 10.09 -9.95
N GLY A 54 0.70 9.12 -10.79
CA GLY A 54 1.52 9.30 -12.00
C GLY A 54 2.95 8.75 -11.83
N GLY A 55 3.62 8.43 -12.94
CA GLY A 55 5.03 7.98 -12.91
C GLY A 55 5.27 6.70 -12.08
N SER A 56 4.30 5.77 -12.08
CA SER A 56 4.29 4.54 -11.27
C SER A 56 4.08 4.76 -9.76
N TRP A 57 3.69 5.97 -9.34
CA TRP A 57 3.31 6.24 -7.95
C TRP A 57 1.83 5.96 -7.73
N TYR A 58 1.55 5.27 -6.63
CA TYR A 58 0.22 4.97 -6.17
C TYR A 58 0.09 5.29 -4.69
N GLU A 59 -0.96 6.01 -4.34
CA GLU A 59 -1.38 6.19 -2.97
C GLU A 59 -2.26 5.02 -2.56
N ILE A 60 -1.87 4.31 -1.52
CA ILE A 60 -2.60 3.19 -0.94
C ILE A 60 -3.16 3.63 0.40
N THR A 61 -4.46 3.48 0.56
CA THR A 61 -5.17 3.78 1.81
C THR A 61 -5.93 2.55 2.29
N PHE A 62 -5.64 2.03 3.48
CA PHE A 62 -6.42 0.95 4.09
C PHE A 62 -7.55 1.55 4.95
N GLN A 63 -8.79 1.32 4.53
CA GLN A 63 -9.99 1.69 5.28
C GLN A 63 -10.31 0.56 6.27
N GLY A 64 -9.82 0.69 7.51
CA GLY A 64 -10.17 -0.27 8.57
C GLY A 64 -9.21 -0.37 9.76
N ALA A 65 -8.00 0.19 9.68
CA ALA A 65 -7.03 0.05 10.78
C ALA A 65 -7.26 1.04 11.95
N PHE A 66 -8.21 1.97 11.83
CA PHE A 66 -8.66 2.83 12.93
C PHE A 66 -10.13 2.56 13.27
N GLN A 67 -10.42 1.39 13.84
CA GLN A 67 -11.45 1.34 14.87
C GLN A 67 -10.80 1.78 16.18
N HIS A 68 -10.72 3.09 16.40
CA HIS A 68 -10.63 3.60 17.76
C HIS A 68 -11.97 3.27 18.41
N GLY A 69 -12.08 2.08 18.98
CA GLY A 69 -13.20 1.71 19.83
C GLY A 69 -13.17 2.63 21.04
N ASN A 70 -14.11 3.55 21.10
CA ASN A 70 -14.47 4.28 22.30
C ASN A 70 -15.56 3.48 23.03
#